data_AF-A0A3D1XQV4-F1
#
_entry.id   AF-A0A3D1XQV4-F1
#
_cell.length_a   1.000
_cell.length_b   1.000
_cell.length_c   1.000
_cell.angle_alpha   90.00
_cell.angle_beta   90.00
_cell.angle_gamma   90.00
#
_symmetry.space_group_name_H-M   'P 1'
#
loop_
_entity.id
_entity.type
_entity.pdbx_description
1 polymer ?
#
loop_
_entity_poly.entity_id
_entity_poly.type
_entity_poly.pdbx_seq_one_letter_code
_entity_poly.pdbx_strand_id
1 'polypeptide(L)'
;MTDKPKRSDELTDQERELLKPYLSDVDASVFTLENLNPEVIGGALARYSRAPTGFKETIVREFLNPDGTPNDVKGSQMVDRVVNKYGDESVAELAVAPLCIEEISNLMTKVIEDCRIGGSPIEESTRYVLYDVKKNGRWRYICPDNIRESEMGEKFTANMDFLFETYAEMVEPMQDLFRKRLTKEAFEIEVERDEQIQKAGLSKLQDDNEIKAHRLAYNFTIRSATCDIIRCILPA
;
A
#
# COMPACT_ATOMS: atom_id res chain seq x y z
N MET A 1 -22.63 -48.79 7.06
CA MET A 1 -21.76 -48.00 6.18
C MET A 1 -22.64 -46.94 5.55
N THR A 2 -22.54 -45.70 6.01
CA THR A 2 -23.25 -44.56 5.41
C THR A 2 -22.56 -44.23 4.10
N ASP A 3 -23.25 -44.51 2.99
CA ASP A 3 -22.84 -44.19 1.64
C ASP A 3 -22.78 -42.66 1.51
N LYS A 4 -21.58 -42.08 1.71
CA LYS A 4 -21.39 -40.65 1.44
C LYS A 4 -21.36 -40.51 -0.08
N PRO A 5 -22.29 -39.76 -0.70
CA PRO A 5 -22.29 -39.61 -2.14
C PRO A 5 -20.93 -39.10 -2.61
N LYS A 6 -20.39 -39.68 -3.69
CA LYS A 6 -19.22 -39.14 -4.39
C LYS A 6 -19.52 -37.67 -4.68
N ARG A 7 -18.69 -36.78 -4.14
CA ARG A 7 -18.88 -35.34 -4.36
C ARG A 7 -18.66 -35.06 -5.85
N SER A 8 -19.72 -34.64 -6.52
CA SER A 8 -19.73 -34.18 -7.90
C SER A 8 -19.09 -32.79 -8.00
N ASP A 9 -18.46 -32.48 -9.13
CA ASP A 9 -18.02 -31.12 -9.46
C ASP A 9 -19.17 -30.21 -9.94
N GLU A 10 -20.40 -30.72 -9.99
CA GLU A 10 -21.57 -29.90 -10.29
C GLU A 10 -22.03 -29.12 -9.06
N LEU A 11 -22.20 -27.80 -9.25
CA LEU A 11 -22.84 -26.90 -8.29
C LEU A 11 -24.36 -26.93 -8.47
N THR A 12 -25.07 -27.03 -7.34
CA THR A 12 -26.53 -26.84 -7.28
C THR A 12 -26.90 -25.36 -7.45
N ASP A 13 -28.16 -25.07 -7.80
CA ASP A 13 -28.66 -23.69 -7.92
C ASP A 13 -28.47 -22.89 -6.63
N GLN A 14 -28.70 -23.53 -5.47
CA GLN A 14 -28.47 -22.90 -4.18
C GLN A 14 -26.98 -22.58 -3.97
N GLU A 15 -26.07 -23.52 -4.25
CA GLU A 15 -24.63 -23.29 -4.13
C GLU A 15 -24.17 -22.16 -5.07
N ARG A 16 -24.76 -22.06 -6.26
CA ARG A 16 -24.49 -20.97 -7.20
C ARG A 16 -24.90 -19.62 -6.64
N GLU A 17 -26.11 -19.52 -6.08
CA GLU A 17 -26.58 -18.28 -5.44
C GLU A 17 -25.68 -17.85 -4.28
N LEU A 18 -25.22 -18.80 -3.45
CA LEU A 18 -24.32 -18.51 -2.33
C LEU A 18 -22.93 -18.04 -2.78
N LEU A 19 -22.47 -18.42 -3.98
CA LEU A 19 -21.16 -18.05 -4.51
C LEU A 19 -21.13 -16.71 -5.24
N LYS A 20 -22.27 -16.21 -5.73
CA LYS A 20 -22.35 -14.94 -6.49
C LYS A 20 -21.67 -13.74 -5.80
N PRO A 21 -21.73 -13.57 -4.47
CA PRO A 21 -21.07 -12.44 -3.81
C PRO A 21 -19.54 -12.56 -3.77
N TYR A 22 -18.99 -13.74 -4.05
CA TYR A 22 -17.59 -14.07 -3.75
C TYR A 22 -16.75 -14.40 -4.98
N LEU A 23 -17.38 -14.55 -6.15
CA LEU A 23 -16.71 -14.87 -7.40
C LEU A 23 -17.13 -13.85 -8.46
N SER A 24 -16.17 -13.39 -9.28
CA SER A 24 -16.49 -12.53 -10.43
C SER A 24 -17.46 -13.19 -11.42
N ASP A 25 -17.38 -14.52 -11.55
CA ASP A 25 -18.27 -15.34 -12.36
C ASP A 25 -18.30 -16.80 -11.84
N VAL A 26 -19.50 -17.26 -11.43
CA VAL A 26 -19.71 -18.62 -10.88
C VAL A 26 -19.64 -19.69 -11.96
N ASP A 27 -19.89 -19.36 -13.22
CA ASP A 27 -19.89 -20.30 -14.36
C ASP A 27 -18.57 -20.30 -15.14
N ALA A 28 -17.76 -19.23 -15.05
CA ALA A 28 -16.51 -19.16 -15.78
C ALA A 28 -15.41 -20.10 -15.23
N SER A 29 -14.60 -20.67 -16.13
CA SER A 29 -13.40 -21.44 -15.73
C SER A 29 -12.27 -20.56 -15.19
N VAL A 30 -12.30 -19.26 -15.49
CA VAL A 30 -11.34 -18.24 -14.99
C VAL A 30 -12.14 -17.17 -14.27
N PHE A 31 -11.84 -16.96 -13.00
CA PHE A 31 -12.60 -16.07 -12.11
C PHE A 31 -11.69 -15.49 -11.03
N THR A 32 -12.08 -14.35 -10.44
CA THR A 32 -11.42 -13.76 -9.27
C THR A 32 -12.25 -14.00 -8.01
N LEU A 33 -11.57 -14.01 -6.86
CA LEU A 33 -12.20 -14.05 -5.55
C LEU A 33 -12.51 -12.64 -5.07
N GLU A 34 -13.68 -12.47 -4.48
CA GLU A 34 -14.19 -11.21 -3.96
C GLU A 34 -14.77 -11.43 -2.56
N ASN A 35 -14.76 -10.42 -1.70
CA ASN A 35 -15.51 -10.39 -0.44
C ASN A 35 -15.30 -11.60 0.51
N LEU A 36 -14.18 -12.33 0.40
CA LEU A 36 -13.80 -13.42 1.28
C LEU A 36 -12.66 -12.99 2.20
N ASN A 37 -12.73 -13.40 3.46
CA ASN A 37 -11.68 -13.12 4.43
C ASN A 37 -10.40 -13.94 4.10
N PRO A 38 -9.19 -13.40 4.36
CA PRO A 38 -7.94 -14.08 4.03
C PRO A 38 -7.81 -15.49 4.64
N GLU A 39 -8.32 -15.72 5.84
CA GLU A 39 -8.31 -17.02 6.51
C GLU A 39 -9.15 -18.05 5.75
N VAL A 40 -10.27 -17.61 5.18
CA VAL A 40 -11.17 -18.45 4.38
C VAL A 40 -10.52 -18.77 3.03
N ILE A 41 -9.91 -17.78 2.38
CA ILE A 41 -9.17 -17.96 1.13
C ILE A 41 -8.01 -18.93 1.34
N GLY A 42 -7.15 -18.68 2.33
CA GLY A 42 -5.99 -19.51 2.66
C GLY A 42 -6.40 -20.93 3.04
N GLY A 43 -7.40 -21.07 3.91
CA GLY A 43 -7.94 -22.37 4.31
C GLY A 43 -8.53 -23.16 3.13
N ALA A 44 -9.30 -22.49 2.27
CA ALA A 44 -9.91 -23.12 1.09
C ALA A 44 -8.86 -23.55 0.08
N LEU A 45 -7.83 -22.72 -0.21
CA LEU A 45 -6.75 -23.06 -1.14
C LEU A 45 -5.91 -24.23 -0.62
N ALA A 46 -5.59 -24.22 0.68
CA ALA A 46 -4.91 -25.33 1.35
C ALA A 46 -5.71 -26.64 1.26
N ARG A 47 -7.04 -26.55 1.37
CA ARG A 47 -7.94 -27.69 1.24
C ARG A 47 -8.06 -28.17 -0.21
N TYR A 48 -8.16 -27.23 -1.16
CA TYR A 48 -8.38 -27.45 -2.58
C TYR A 48 -7.21 -28.16 -3.26
N SER A 49 -5.96 -27.80 -2.90
CA SER A 49 -4.75 -28.51 -3.35
C SER A 49 -4.83 -30.04 -3.17
N ARG A 50 -5.66 -30.50 -2.22
CA ARG A 50 -5.84 -31.91 -1.85
C ARG A 50 -7.31 -32.35 -1.96
N ALA A 51 -8.17 -31.55 -2.57
CA ALA A 51 -9.59 -31.85 -2.72
C ALA A 51 -9.85 -32.69 -3.97
N PRO A 52 -10.82 -33.62 -3.90
CA PRO A 52 -11.28 -34.34 -5.09
C PRO A 52 -12.23 -33.50 -5.96
N THR A 53 -12.58 -32.29 -5.51
CA THR A 53 -13.49 -31.37 -6.21
C THR A 53 -12.79 -30.06 -6.57
N GLY A 54 -13.42 -29.29 -7.46
CA GLY A 54 -13.02 -27.92 -7.76
C GLY A 54 -13.01 -26.96 -6.56
N PHE A 55 -12.48 -25.76 -6.82
CA PHE A 55 -12.30 -24.73 -5.79
C PHE A 55 -13.63 -24.11 -5.34
N LYS A 56 -14.58 -23.92 -6.28
CA LYS A 56 -15.91 -23.34 -6.00
C LYS A 56 -16.70 -24.23 -5.05
N GLU A 57 -16.67 -25.54 -5.30
CA GLU A 57 -17.29 -26.58 -4.48
C GLU A 57 -16.63 -26.64 -3.11
N THR A 58 -15.30 -26.51 -3.06
CA THR A 58 -14.56 -26.47 -1.80
C THR A 58 -15.02 -25.29 -0.95
N ILE A 59 -15.15 -24.09 -1.53
CA ILE A 59 -15.62 -22.90 -0.81
C ILE A 59 -17.04 -23.10 -0.30
N VAL A 60 -18.01 -23.35 -1.18
CA VAL A 60 -19.44 -23.33 -0.79
C VAL A 60 -19.81 -24.48 0.15
N ARG A 61 -19.14 -25.63 0.05
CA ARG A 61 -19.48 -26.82 0.84
C ARG A 61 -18.72 -26.94 2.16
N GLU A 62 -17.54 -26.33 2.25
CA GLU A 62 -16.68 -26.48 3.43
C GLU A 62 -16.36 -25.16 4.14
N PHE A 63 -16.46 -24.02 3.47
CA PHE A 63 -15.95 -22.74 3.97
C PHE A 63 -16.98 -21.60 4.00
N LEU A 64 -18.21 -21.84 3.54
CA LEU A 64 -19.36 -20.98 3.84
C LEU A 64 -20.20 -21.60 4.95
N ASN A 65 -20.82 -20.74 5.76
CA ASN A 65 -21.87 -21.12 6.69
C ASN A 65 -23.16 -21.44 5.91
N PRO A 66 -24.13 -22.14 6.51
CA PRO A 66 -25.42 -22.43 5.85
C PRO A 66 -26.19 -21.19 5.38
N ASP A 67 -25.93 -20.03 5.97
CA ASP A 67 -26.51 -18.74 5.60
C ASP A 67 -25.74 -18.01 4.49
N GLY A 68 -24.67 -18.60 3.96
CA GLY A 68 -23.84 -18.03 2.90
C GLY A 68 -22.72 -17.12 3.37
N THR A 69 -22.61 -16.85 4.68
CA THR A 69 -21.51 -16.02 5.21
C THR A 69 -20.19 -16.80 5.26
N PRO A 70 -19.01 -16.14 5.17
CA PRO A 70 -17.73 -16.82 5.27
C PRO A 70 -17.57 -17.49 6.65
N ASN A 71 -17.07 -18.73 6.67
CA ASN A 71 -16.81 -19.47 7.90
C ASN A 71 -15.35 -19.25 8.35
N ASP A 72 -15.10 -18.11 8.98
CA ASP A 72 -13.77 -17.71 9.44
C ASP A 72 -13.15 -18.74 10.39
N VAL A 73 -13.95 -19.28 11.32
CA VAL A 73 -13.49 -20.30 12.28
C VAL A 73 -12.93 -21.52 11.56
N LYS A 74 -13.61 -21.97 10.50
CA LYS A 74 -13.14 -23.11 9.69
C LYS A 74 -11.90 -22.76 8.88
N GLY A 75 -11.85 -21.55 8.33
CA GLY A 75 -10.70 -20.97 7.65
C GLY A 75 -9.45 -21.04 8.54
N SER A 76 -9.50 -20.37 9.69
CA SER A 76 -8.40 -20.33 10.67
C SER A 76 -7.99 -21.73 11.13
N GLN A 77 -8.94 -22.62 11.45
CA GLN A 77 -8.61 -24.00 11.85
C GLN A 77 -7.89 -24.79 10.75
N MET A 78 -8.19 -24.52 9.48
CA MET A 78 -7.51 -25.18 8.36
C MET A 78 -6.10 -24.61 8.19
N VAL A 79 -5.96 -23.28 8.20
CA VAL A 79 -4.66 -22.59 8.13
C VAL A 79 -3.76 -23.05 9.28
N ASP A 80 -4.23 -23.00 10.53
CA ASP A 80 -3.49 -23.43 11.71
C ASP A 80 -3.03 -24.88 11.60
N ARG A 81 -3.90 -25.77 11.11
CA ARG A 81 -3.55 -27.17 10.93
C ARG A 81 -2.46 -27.34 9.87
N VAL A 82 -2.55 -26.62 8.77
CA VAL A 82 -1.64 -26.80 7.64
C VAL A 82 -0.27 -26.18 7.95
N VAL A 83 -0.25 -24.98 8.53
CA VAL A 83 0.98 -24.29 8.96
C VAL A 83 1.66 -25.05 10.10
N ASN A 84 0.97 -25.30 11.22
CA ASN A 84 1.62 -25.88 12.40
C ASN A 84 2.01 -27.35 12.24
N LYS A 85 1.24 -28.14 11.47
CA LYS A 85 1.45 -29.59 11.37
C LYS A 85 2.36 -30.00 10.22
N TYR A 86 2.37 -29.23 9.13
CA TYR A 86 3.07 -29.61 7.91
C TYR A 86 4.15 -28.61 7.47
N GLY A 87 4.26 -27.44 8.13
CA GLY A 87 5.24 -26.42 7.77
C GLY A 87 5.01 -25.83 6.39
N ASP A 88 3.77 -25.87 5.90
CA ASP A 88 3.41 -25.44 4.55
C ASP A 88 3.24 -23.91 4.54
N GLU A 89 4.38 -23.21 4.50
CA GLU A 89 4.46 -21.74 4.53
C GLU A 89 3.72 -21.09 3.35
N SER A 90 3.56 -21.81 2.23
CA SER A 90 2.84 -21.32 1.04
C SER A 90 1.37 -20.94 1.32
N VAL A 91 0.75 -21.55 2.34
CA VAL A 91 -0.61 -21.20 2.77
C VAL A 91 -0.61 -19.94 3.65
N ALA A 92 0.45 -19.73 4.43
CA ALA A 92 0.58 -18.54 5.28
C ALA A 92 0.80 -17.27 4.44
N GLU A 93 1.50 -17.38 3.29
CA GLU A 93 1.71 -16.27 2.36
C GLU A 93 0.41 -15.70 1.74
N LEU A 94 -0.68 -16.47 1.77
CA LEU A 94 -1.99 -16.04 1.24
C LEU A 94 -2.73 -15.09 2.19
N ALA A 95 -2.32 -15.04 3.47
CA ALA A 95 -2.86 -14.11 4.44
C ALA A 95 -2.02 -12.84 4.47
N VAL A 96 -2.63 -11.72 4.06
CA VAL A 96 -1.98 -10.40 4.08
C VAL A 96 -2.58 -9.56 5.20
N ALA A 97 -1.73 -9.00 6.05
CA ALA A 97 -2.11 -8.01 7.05
C ALA A 97 -1.48 -6.65 6.69
N PRO A 98 -2.27 -5.62 6.31
CA PRO A 98 -1.73 -4.29 6.13
C PRO A 98 -1.27 -3.75 7.49
N LEU A 99 0.00 -3.35 7.57
CA LEU A 99 0.58 -2.74 8.77
C LEU A 99 1.00 -1.31 8.46
N CYS A 100 0.37 -0.35 9.15
CA CYS A 100 0.76 1.06 9.09
C CYS A 100 1.64 1.39 10.28
N ILE A 101 2.85 1.90 10.01
CA ILE A 101 3.83 2.27 11.04
C ILE A 101 4.16 3.75 10.84
N GLU A 102 3.83 4.58 11.82
CA GLU A 102 4.01 6.04 11.77
C GLU A 102 4.95 6.52 12.87
N GLU A 103 5.53 7.72 12.68
CA GLU A 103 6.41 8.38 13.65
C GLU A 103 7.63 7.54 14.08
N ILE A 104 8.16 6.73 13.15
CA ILE A 104 9.42 6.01 13.29
C ILE A 104 10.57 6.76 12.61
N SER A 105 11.81 6.49 13.04
CA SER A 105 13.00 7.08 12.43
C SER A 105 13.33 6.47 11.07
N ASN A 106 14.07 7.20 10.24
CA ASN A 106 14.66 6.67 9.00
C ASN A 106 15.51 5.42 9.25
N LEU A 107 16.22 5.34 10.38
CA LEU A 107 16.96 4.13 10.74
C LEU A 107 16.03 2.93 10.96
N MET A 108 14.88 3.14 11.60
CA MET A 108 13.89 2.08 11.79
C MET A 108 13.25 1.66 10.47
N THR A 109 13.00 2.59 9.53
CA THR A 109 12.50 2.22 8.20
C THR A 109 13.47 1.27 7.51
N LYS A 110 14.78 1.52 7.57
CA LYS A 110 15.78 0.61 6.98
C LYS A 110 15.86 -0.75 7.68
N VAL A 111 15.73 -0.80 9.00
CA VAL A 111 15.64 -2.10 9.70
C VAL A 111 14.44 -2.92 9.23
N ILE A 112 13.28 -2.29 9.06
CA ILE A 112 12.05 -2.96 8.60
C ILE A 112 12.19 -3.40 7.13
N GLU A 113 12.66 -2.50 6.27
CA GLU A 113 12.83 -2.76 4.84
C GLU A 113 13.93 -3.78 4.53
N ASP A 114 14.99 -3.85 5.31
CA ASP A 114 16.03 -4.86 5.09
C ASP A 114 15.57 -6.25 5.58
N CYS A 115 14.65 -6.32 6.53
CA CYS A 115 14.03 -7.55 7.03
C CYS A 115 12.75 -7.97 6.25
N ARG A 116 12.75 -7.76 4.93
CA ARG A 116 11.63 -7.93 3.96
C ARG A 116 11.04 -9.33 3.77
N ILE A 117 11.08 -10.21 4.77
CA ILE A 117 10.51 -11.57 4.66
C ILE A 117 8.98 -11.46 4.50
N GLY A 118 8.47 -11.65 3.27
CA GLY A 118 7.05 -11.61 2.94
C GLY A 118 6.41 -10.21 2.90
N GLY A 119 7.19 -9.13 2.99
CA GLY A 119 6.68 -7.75 3.07
C GLY A 119 6.90 -6.93 1.78
N SER A 120 5.92 -6.09 1.44
CA SER A 120 6.01 -5.10 0.36
C SER A 120 5.87 -3.67 0.93
N PRO A 121 6.95 -3.09 1.49
CA PRO A 121 6.88 -1.79 2.18
C PRO A 121 6.66 -0.62 1.21
N ILE A 122 5.94 0.40 1.68
CA ILE A 122 5.82 1.69 1.03
C ILE A 122 6.21 2.76 2.07
N GLU A 123 7.31 3.47 1.81
CA GLU A 123 7.85 4.54 2.67
C GLU A 123 7.39 5.93 2.18
N GLU A 124 7.11 6.85 3.12
CA GLU A 124 6.84 8.25 2.79
C GLU A 124 8.08 8.89 2.15
N SER A 125 7.96 9.32 0.89
CA SER A 125 9.12 9.75 0.11
C SER A 125 9.58 11.16 0.46
N THR A 126 10.82 11.27 0.94
CA THR A 126 11.54 12.56 1.10
C THR A 126 11.80 13.29 -0.22
N ARG A 127 11.51 12.67 -1.37
CA ARG A 127 11.58 13.28 -2.71
C ARG A 127 10.34 14.06 -3.10
N TYR A 128 9.22 13.82 -2.41
CA TYR A 128 7.92 14.41 -2.76
C TYR A 128 7.24 15.12 -1.59
N VAL A 129 7.61 14.76 -0.35
CA VAL A 129 7.05 15.30 0.88
C VAL A 129 8.03 16.29 1.50
N LEU A 130 7.50 17.43 1.95
CA LEU A 130 8.24 18.45 2.69
C LEU A 130 8.13 18.18 4.20
N TYR A 131 9.25 18.33 4.90
CA TYR A 131 9.35 18.22 6.35
C TYR A 131 9.59 19.60 6.99
N ASP A 132 8.89 20.61 6.49
CA ASP A 132 9.08 22.04 6.79
C ASP A 132 8.09 22.59 7.84
N VAL A 133 7.22 21.73 8.39
CA VAL A 133 6.24 22.09 9.41
C VAL A 133 6.46 21.34 10.72
N LYS A 134 6.48 22.07 11.83
CA LYS A 134 6.52 21.49 13.19
C LYS A 134 5.18 20.83 13.53
N LYS A 135 5.23 19.63 14.11
CA LYS A 135 4.06 18.93 14.68
C LYS A 135 4.09 19.11 16.20
N ASN A 136 3.04 19.66 16.80
CA ASN A 136 2.97 19.94 18.25
C ASN A 136 4.18 20.74 18.77
N GLY A 137 4.61 21.74 18.00
CA GLY A 137 5.73 22.62 18.36
C GLY A 137 7.13 21.99 18.19
N ARG A 138 7.24 20.77 17.66
CA ARG A 138 8.51 20.05 17.48
C ARG A 138 8.73 19.63 16.03
N TRP A 139 9.99 19.58 15.63
CA TRP A 139 10.39 18.98 14.35
C TRP A 139 10.23 17.46 14.39
N ARG A 140 10.04 16.83 13.23
CA ARG A 140 9.79 15.38 13.11
C ARG A 140 11.10 14.58 13.16
N TYR A 141 11.76 14.60 14.31
CA TYR A 141 12.88 13.70 14.60
C TYR A 141 12.73 13.06 15.98
N ILE A 142 13.42 11.93 16.18
CA ILE A 142 13.51 11.25 17.48
C ILE A 142 14.90 11.43 18.08
N CYS A 143 14.96 11.72 19.38
CA CYS A 143 16.19 11.66 20.17
C CYS A 143 16.12 10.39 21.04
N PRO A 144 16.95 9.37 20.76
CA PRO A 144 17.00 8.14 21.55
C PRO A 144 17.23 8.43 23.04
N ASP A 145 16.58 7.66 23.92
CA ASP A 145 16.58 7.88 25.37
C ASP A 145 17.99 7.90 25.96
N ASN A 146 18.85 6.99 25.51
CA ASN A 146 20.25 6.93 25.92
C ASN A 146 21.08 8.15 25.49
N ILE A 147 20.74 8.82 24.38
CA ILE A 147 21.38 10.08 23.97
C ILE A 147 20.80 11.23 24.78
N ARG A 148 19.48 11.28 24.92
CA ARG A 148 18.74 12.32 25.66
C ARG A 148 19.17 12.40 27.13
N GLU A 149 19.44 11.26 27.77
CA GLU A 149 19.88 11.16 29.17
C GLU A 149 21.41 11.35 29.33
N SER A 150 22.15 11.38 28.22
CA SER A 150 23.59 11.63 28.23
C SER A 150 23.94 13.11 28.20
N GLU A 151 25.23 13.42 28.39
CA GLU A 151 25.79 14.76 28.19
C GLU A 151 25.66 15.31 26.76
N MET A 152 25.29 14.45 25.78
CA MET A 152 25.07 14.85 24.39
C MET A 152 23.63 15.25 24.08
N GLY A 153 22.66 15.03 24.99
CA GLY A 153 21.24 15.22 24.71
C GLY A 153 20.89 16.61 24.20
N GLU A 154 21.34 17.66 24.90
CA GLU A 154 21.10 19.06 24.51
C GLU A 154 21.75 19.40 23.15
N LYS A 155 22.98 18.92 22.93
CA LYS A 155 23.71 19.13 21.67
C LYS A 155 23.02 18.44 20.49
N PHE A 156 22.51 17.23 20.70
CA PHE A 156 21.75 16.49 19.70
C PHE A 156 20.50 17.27 19.29
N THR A 157 19.67 17.66 20.26
CA THR A 157 18.44 18.44 20.01
C THR A 157 18.74 19.75 19.29
N ALA A 158 19.73 20.52 19.75
CA ALA A 158 20.10 21.78 19.12
C ALA A 158 20.57 21.61 17.67
N ASN A 159 21.36 20.57 17.39
CA ASN A 159 21.81 20.28 16.02
C ASN A 159 20.65 19.86 15.12
N MET A 160 19.75 19.01 15.62
CA MET A 160 18.59 18.55 14.85
C MET A 160 17.63 19.70 14.57
N ASP A 161 17.36 20.56 15.55
CA ASP A 161 16.55 21.76 15.36
C ASP A 161 17.16 22.68 14.31
N PHE A 162 18.48 22.90 14.36
CA PHE A 162 19.20 23.68 13.36
C PHE A 162 19.09 23.10 11.94
N LEU A 163 19.23 21.78 11.78
CA LEU A 163 19.11 21.13 10.46
C LEU A 163 17.70 21.29 9.89
N PHE A 164 16.66 21.04 10.69
CA PHE A 164 15.27 21.18 10.23
C PHE A 164 14.90 22.64 9.96
N GLU A 165 15.36 23.59 10.78
CA GLU A 165 15.16 25.02 10.53
C GLU A 165 15.82 25.44 9.22
N THR A 166 17.08 25.05 9.02
CA THR A 166 17.80 25.32 7.77
C THR A 166 17.08 24.70 6.57
N TYR A 167 16.61 23.46 6.69
CA TYR A 167 15.83 22.80 5.64
C TYR A 167 14.55 23.59 5.30
N ALA A 168 13.75 23.96 6.32
CA ALA A 168 12.50 24.67 6.14
C ALA A 168 12.70 26.06 5.51
N GLU A 169 13.73 26.79 5.94
CA GLU A 169 14.09 28.09 5.36
C GLU A 169 14.55 27.99 3.90
N MET A 170 15.12 26.86 3.49
CA MET A 170 15.57 26.62 2.12
C MET A 170 14.48 26.20 1.14
N VAL A 171 13.28 25.86 1.62
CA VAL A 171 12.16 25.42 0.75
C VAL A 171 11.80 26.49 -0.29
N GLU A 172 11.38 27.68 0.13
CA GLU A 172 10.95 28.72 -0.83
C GLU A 172 12.08 29.26 -1.71
N PRO A 173 13.28 29.58 -1.20
CA PRO A 173 14.40 30.02 -2.05
C PRO A 173 14.75 29.00 -3.14
N MET A 174 14.69 27.70 -2.83
CA MET A 174 14.95 26.65 -3.81
C MET A 174 13.79 26.51 -4.80
N GLN A 175 12.53 26.57 -4.34
CA GLN A 175 11.39 26.57 -5.26
C GLN A 175 11.44 27.77 -6.22
N ASP A 176 11.81 28.96 -5.74
CA ASP A 176 11.98 30.16 -6.57
C ASP A 176 13.08 30.00 -7.61
N LEU A 177 14.20 29.35 -7.26
CA LEU A 177 15.25 29.01 -8.22
C LEU A 177 14.68 28.12 -9.34
N PHE A 178 13.93 27.08 -8.99
CA PHE A 178 13.34 26.18 -9.98
C PHE A 178 12.23 26.84 -10.80
N ARG A 179 11.41 27.71 -10.21
CA ARG A 179 10.40 28.51 -10.93
C ARG A 179 11.05 29.43 -11.98
N LYS A 180 12.26 29.95 -11.72
CA LYS A 180 13.04 30.74 -12.68
C LYS A 180 13.65 29.88 -13.80
N ARG A 181 14.03 28.64 -13.51
CA ARG A 181 14.61 27.70 -14.50
C ARG A 181 13.56 27.07 -15.41
N LEU A 182 12.41 26.74 -14.85
CA LEU A 182 11.26 26.16 -15.53
C LEU A 182 10.05 27.04 -15.25
N THR A 183 9.74 27.93 -16.18
CA THR A 183 8.58 28.83 -16.05
C THR A 183 7.29 28.05 -16.30
N LYS A 184 6.17 28.60 -15.84
CA LYS A 184 4.84 28.00 -16.06
C LYS A 184 4.49 27.92 -17.54
N GLU A 185 4.93 28.90 -18.31
CA GLU A 185 4.66 29.03 -19.74
C GLU A 185 5.44 27.99 -20.55
N ALA A 186 6.64 27.61 -20.09
CA ALA A 186 7.48 26.59 -20.71
C ALA A 186 7.13 25.16 -20.27
N PHE A 187 6.33 25.00 -19.20
CA PHE A 187 5.89 23.69 -18.73
C PHE A 187 4.71 23.19 -19.55
N GLU A 188 4.81 21.94 -20.01
CA GLU A 188 3.76 21.27 -20.79
C GLU A 188 3.24 20.05 -20.03
N ILE A 189 1.95 19.78 -20.18
CA ILE A 189 1.32 18.54 -19.71
C ILE A 189 0.80 17.74 -20.90
N GLU A 190 0.62 16.44 -20.69
CA GLU A 190 -0.12 15.59 -21.62
C GLU A 190 -1.61 15.79 -21.40
N VAL A 191 -2.34 16.04 -22.49
CA VAL A 191 -3.79 16.16 -22.52
C VAL A 191 -4.33 15.24 -23.60
N GLU A 192 -5.45 14.58 -23.31
CA GLU A 192 -6.15 13.73 -24.27
C GLU A 192 -7.28 14.50 -24.91
N ARG A 193 -7.26 14.61 -26.24
CA ARG A 193 -8.29 15.27 -27.04
C ARG A 193 -8.56 14.41 -28.25
N ASP A 194 -9.84 14.16 -28.55
CA ASP A 194 -10.25 13.32 -29.68
C ASP A 194 -9.53 11.95 -29.71
N GLU A 195 -9.39 11.30 -28.55
CA GLU A 195 -8.68 10.02 -28.35
C GLU A 195 -7.18 10.05 -28.71
N GLN A 196 -6.57 11.24 -28.76
CA GLN A 196 -5.14 11.43 -28.99
C GLN A 196 -4.47 12.17 -27.84
N ILE A 197 -3.31 11.66 -27.42
CA ILE A 197 -2.46 12.30 -26.42
C ILE A 197 -1.57 13.33 -27.12
N GLN A 198 -1.64 14.58 -26.65
CA GLN A 198 -0.79 15.66 -27.13
C GLN A 198 -0.22 16.48 -25.97
N LYS A 199 0.91 17.14 -26.19
CA LYS A 199 1.50 18.06 -25.21
C LYS A 199 0.91 19.46 -25.35
N ALA A 200 0.48 20.02 -24.24
CA ALA A 200 -0.06 21.37 -24.17
C ALA A 200 0.62 22.18 -23.07
N GLY A 201 1.24 23.29 -23.47
CA GLY A 201 1.63 24.36 -22.55
C GLY A 201 0.45 25.25 -22.18
N LEU A 202 0.66 26.15 -21.21
CA LEU A 202 -0.38 26.98 -20.60
C LEU A 202 -1.29 27.73 -21.60
N SER A 203 -0.71 28.23 -22.72
CA SER A 203 -1.45 28.98 -23.74
C SER A 203 -2.34 28.13 -24.65
N LYS A 204 -2.18 26.79 -24.62
CA LYS A 204 -2.91 25.83 -25.47
C LYS A 204 -3.96 25.03 -24.71
N LEU A 205 -4.16 25.32 -23.41
CA LEU A 205 -5.17 24.66 -22.59
C LEU A 205 -6.56 25.21 -22.94
N GLN A 206 -7.55 24.32 -23.01
CA GLN A 206 -8.88 24.59 -23.54
C GLN A 206 -9.96 24.73 -22.47
N ASP A 207 -9.76 24.10 -21.31
CA ASP A 207 -10.75 24.08 -20.23
C ASP A 207 -10.13 24.22 -18.82
N ASP A 208 -11.00 24.43 -17.83
CA ASP A 208 -10.61 24.62 -16.43
C ASP A 208 -9.95 23.38 -15.81
N ASN A 209 -10.28 22.17 -16.30
CA ASN A 209 -9.68 20.94 -15.80
C ASN A 209 -8.22 20.83 -16.25
N GLU A 210 -7.95 21.12 -17.51
CA GLU A 210 -6.59 21.18 -18.05
C GLU A 210 -5.75 22.26 -17.36
N ILE A 211 -6.30 23.46 -17.12
CA ILE A 211 -5.62 24.53 -16.38
C ILE A 211 -5.30 24.09 -14.95
N LYS A 212 -6.24 23.43 -14.28
CA LYS A 212 -6.04 22.89 -12.93
C LYS A 212 -4.98 21.78 -12.93
N ALA A 213 -5.02 20.86 -13.90
CA ALA A 213 -4.05 19.78 -14.04
C ALA A 213 -2.64 20.33 -14.27
N HIS A 214 -2.49 21.30 -15.18
CA HIS A 214 -1.22 21.98 -15.44
C HIS A 214 -0.65 22.62 -14.18
N ARG A 215 -1.47 23.39 -13.45
CA ARG A 215 -1.06 24.03 -12.20
C ARG A 215 -0.59 23.01 -11.15
N LEU A 216 -1.33 21.92 -10.98
CA LEU A 216 -0.98 20.87 -10.02
C LEU A 216 0.32 20.16 -10.41
N ALA A 217 0.45 19.75 -11.68
CA ALA A 217 1.64 19.07 -12.19
C ALA A 217 2.87 19.99 -12.13
N TYR A 218 2.72 21.27 -12.46
CA TYR A 218 3.79 22.26 -12.36
C TYR A 218 4.26 22.43 -10.91
N ASN A 219 3.34 22.71 -9.99
CA ASN A 219 3.67 22.89 -8.57
C ASN A 219 4.30 21.62 -7.98
N PHE A 220 3.79 20.44 -8.35
CA PHE A 220 4.37 19.16 -7.94
C PHE A 220 5.80 18.99 -8.49
N THR A 221 6.04 19.35 -9.74
CA THR A 221 7.37 19.28 -10.38
C THR A 221 8.37 20.19 -9.66
N ILE A 222 8.00 21.44 -9.39
CA ILE A 222 8.84 22.40 -8.66
C ILE A 222 9.13 21.91 -7.24
N ARG A 223 8.12 21.40 -6.53
CA ARG A 223 8.29 20.84 -5.18
C ARG A 223 9.21 19.62 -5.20
N SER A 224 9.00 18.69 -6.12
CA SER A 224 9.81 17.46 -6.22
C SER A 224 11.27 17.78 -6.52
N ALA A 225 11.52 18.69 -7.47
CA ALA A 225 12.88 19.15 -7.77
C ALA A 225 13.54 19.82 -6.56
N THR A 226 12.76 20.58 -5.79
CA THR A 226 13.23 21.19 -4.54
C THR A 226 13.61 20.13 -3.52
N CYS A 227 12.69 19.21 -3.20
CA CYS A 227 12.92 18.10 -2.28
C CYS A 227 14.16 17.29 -2.65
N ASP A 228 14.33 16.94 -3.93
CA ASP A 228 15.47 16.15 -4.41
C ASP A 228 16.83 16.80 -4.07
N ILE A 229 16.90 18.15 -4.04
CA ILE A 229 18.10 18.91 -3.70
C ILE A 229 18.25 19.09 -2.19
N ILE A 230 17.25 19.67 -1.51
CA ILE A 230 17.42 20.13 -0.12
C ILE A 230 17.32 18.99 0.90
N ARG A 231 16.83 17.81 0.52
CA ARG A 231 16.75 16.64 1.41
C ARG A 231 18.12 16.20 1.96
N CYS A 232 19.23 16.59 1.34
CA CYS A 232 20.57 16.33 1.89
C CYS A 232 20.88 17.08 3.19
N ILE A 233 20.08 18.10 3.53
CA ILE A 233 20.15 18.83 4.79
C ILE A 233 19.48 18.03 5.92
N LEU A 234 18.48 17.21 5.57
CA LEU A 234 17.80 16.38 6.56
C LEU A 234 18.74 15.26 7.05
N PRO A 235 18.65 14.90 8.34
CA PRO A 235 19.40 13.78 8.90
C PRO A 235 18.94 12.47 8.23
N ALA A 236 19.92 11.70 7.72
CA ALA A 236 19.72 10.41 7.05
C ALA A 236 19.98 9.25 8.01
#